data_AF-A0AAU9EVG4-F1
#
_entry.id   AF-A0AAU9EVG4-F1
#
_cell.length_a   1.000
_cell.length_b   1.000
_cell.length_c   1.000
_cell.angle_alpha   90.00
_cell.angle_beta   90.00
_cell.angle_gamma   90.00
#
_symmetry.space_group_name_H-M   'P 1'
#
loop_
_entity.id
_entity.type
_entity.pdbx_description
1 polymer ?
#
loop_
_entity_poly.entity_id
_entity_poly.type
_entity_poly.pdbx_seq_one_letter_code
_entity_poly.pdbx_strand_id
1 'polypeptide(L)'
;MGARQKSDRALVLRLSLADLRHEWILSLCLTLAVSAILAPLLLLFGLKHGTIETLRHRLIENPVNREIRPSVSRSYTRQWIERLNARPEVEVAISNTRQLSASVLARLKGGQGETRMEIVPTAPGDPLLLLNQARPPEEGQCVLSQEAARKLGAKPGDTLVVATARRRQGVYEKGEMELKVAGVAEARATSQARLFVLLPVLEAMESYKDGEAVPAYGWPGSLPLAYPLYDGAVVALPAPLDKTTLISLRNNTGFHRAEPMAREEVLRLSGLSFPPETHTYFLATLGGASASASGASSPVDDKNLEAVRIRLRGQKPGLFAWTAPQEAELVGPAGQTLAGLKLYALPDGGEALPPAARPSPAPPWPALAQGQAPRLSLMPAPEVRAPEGELRLRLQLPQGELVFPVSLSAQASPRPGMSFIPPELAGVLRLGQTRPVRYDPEHHSFLLHRRGYAAFRLYARSIDDVAGLKEHFESQGIEVRTKAAEILQVKELDRYLSLIFWLIAAVGIAGGTASLVASLYASVERKKRDLAVLRLIGLPRSALLRFPVYQGAALAGGGFGLALGFFGLLAYAINTLFAAHLHPGESFCRLPWQELGLALAATLAVAALAAVLAALRVSRIEPAEALRDE
;
A
#
# COMPACT_ATOMS: atom_id res chain seq x y z
N MET A 1 11.23 11.73 72.21
CA MET A 1 10.10 12.48 71.60
C MET A 1 9.21 11.65 70.67
N GLY A 2 9.70 10.59 69.98
CA GLY A 2 8.89 9.81 69.04
C GLY A 2 7.74 8.97 69.63
N ALA A 3 7.82 8.51 70.89
CA ALA A 3 6.77 7.69 71.52
C ALA A 3 5.52 8.49 71.94
N ARG A 4 5.69 9.67 72.56
CA ARG A 4 4.58 10.60 72.88
C ARG A 4 3.84 11.05 71.62
N GLN A 5 4.59 11.40 70.57
CA GLN A 5 4.01 11.88 69.31
C GLN A 5 3.21 10.79 68.55
N LYS A 6 3.58 9.50 68.70
CA LYS A 6 2.79 8.37 68.18
C LYS A 6 1.50 8.16 68.97
N SER A 7 1.56 8.28 70.30
CA SER A 7 0.38 8.19 71.18
C SER A 7 -0.65 9.28 70.85
N ASP A 8 -0.21 10.52 70.64
CA ASP A 8 -1.09 11.64 70.31
C ASP A 8 -1.76 11.47 68.94
N ARG A 9 -1.04 10.94 67.94
CA ARG A 9 -1.61 10.65 66.61
C ARG A 9 -2.71 9.58 66.67
N ALA A 10 -2.47 8.50 67.42
CA ALA A 10 -3.44 7.43 67.58
C ALA A 10 -4.68 7.89 68.37
N LEU A 11 -4.49 8.74 69.37
CA LEU A 11 -5.58 9.34 70.14
C LEU A 11 -6.45 10.25 69.27
N VAL A 12 -5.84 11.17 68.51
CA VAL A 12 -6.58 12.08 67.60
C VAL A 12 -7.32 11.30 66.53
N LEU A 13 -6.72 10.24 65.97
CA LEU A 13 -7.40 9.37 65.00
C LEU A 13 -8.63 8.69 65.62
N ARG A 14 -8.50 8.10 66.82
CA ARG A 14 -9.62 7.47 67.53
C ARG A 14 -10.72 8.45 67.87
N LEU A 15 -10.37 9.65 68.35
CA LEU A 15 -11.32 10.71 68.63
C LEU A 15 -12.05 11.17 67.37
N SER A 16 -11.33 11.33 66.25
CA SER A 16 -11.92 11.74 64.97
C SER A 16 -12.92 10.71 64.42
N LEU A 17 -12.63 9.42 64.56
CA LEU A 17 -13.52 8.33 64.15
C LEU A 17 -14.71 8.17 65.10
N ALA A 18 -14.49 8.34 66.41
CA ALA A 18 -15.57 8.33 67.40
C ALA A 18 -16.55 9.48 67.17
N ASP A 19 -16.03 10.67 66.82
CA ASP A 19 -16.84 11.84 66.47
C ASP A 19 -17.69 11.61 65.21
N LEU A 20 -17.10 11.06 64.15
CA LEU A 20 -17.85 10.68 62.96
C LEU A 20 -18.95 9.65 63.24
N ARG A 21 -18.71 8.73 64.19
CA ARG A 21 -19.70 7.73 64.61
C ARG A 21 -20.80 8.35 65.48
N HIS A 22 -20.48 9.36 66.28
CA HIS A 22 -21.46 10.07 67.10
C HIS A 22 -22.42 10.86 66.22
N GLU A 23 -21.90 11.61 65.25
CA GLU A 23 -22.68 12.34 64.24
C GLU A 23 -22.97 11.49 62.98
N TRP A 24 -23.41 10.24 63.16
CA TRP A 24 -23.53 9.28 62.05
C TRP A 24 -24.44 9.74 60.91
N ILE A 25 -25.49 10.51 61.18
CA ILE A 25 -26.41 11.05 60.15
C ILE A 25 -25.67 12.05 59.24
N LEU A 26 -24.93 12.98 59.84
CA LEU A 26 -24.12 13.96 59.10
C LEU A 26 -23.00 13.26 58.34
N SER A 27 -22.30 12.32 58.99
CA SER A 27 -21.25 11.51 58.35
C SER A 27 -21.79 10.72 57.15
N LEU A 28 -22.95 10.09 57.27
CA LEU A 28 -23.60 9.35 56.18
C LEU A 28 -23.98 10.29 55.03
N CYS A 29 -24.59 11.44 55.33
CA CYS A 29 -24.97 12.43 54.32
C CYS A 29 -23.75 12.96 53.53
N LEU A 30 -22.65 13.25 54.23
CA LEU A 30 -21.40 13.70 53.60
C LEU A 30 -20.73 12.61 52.78
N THR A 31 -20.74 11.37 53.28
CA THR A 31 -20.23 10.20 52.56
C THR A 31 -21.04 9.96 51.28
N LEU A 32 -22.37 10.09 51.35
CA LEU A 32 -23.26 10.00 50.19
C LEU A 32 -23.06 11.16 49.22
N ALA A 33 -22.84 12.39 49.69
CA ALA A 33 -22.57 13.54 48.83
C ALA A 33 -21.26 13.35 48.03
N VAL A 34 -20.19 12.91 48.70
CA VAL A 34 -18.92 12.56 48.05
C VAL A 34 -19.13 11.42 47.05
N SER A 35 -19.88 10.38 47.45
CA SER A 35 -20.20 9.25 46.58
C SER A 35 -21.02 9.67 45.35
N ALA A 36 -21.97 10.59 45.50
CA ALA A 36 -22.84 11.06 44.42
C ALA A 36 -22.06 11.85 43.35
N ILE A 37 -20.93 12.46 43.72
CA ILE A 37 -20.03 13.14 42.78
C ILE A 37 -19.08 12.13 42.12
N LEU A 38 -18.50 11.23 42.91
CA LEU A 38 -17.49 10.28 42.42
C LEU A 38 -18.08 9.16 41.58
N ALA A 39 -19.25 8.63 41.93
CA ALA A 39 -19.82 7.46 41.25
C ALA A 39 -20.12 7.72 39.75
N PRO A 40 -20.75 8.84 39.35
CA PRO A 40 -20.91 9.18 37.94
C PRO A 40 -19.58 9.38 37.22
N LEU A 41 -18.58 10.01 37.87
CA LEU A 41 -17.25 10.21 37.27
C LEU A 41 -16.52 8.88 37.02
N LEU A 42 -16.55 7.97 38.00
CA LEU A 42 -15.96 6.62 37.88
C LEU A 42 -16.66 5.81 36.78
N LEU A 43 -18.00 5.87 36.72
CA LEU A 43 -18.79 5.20 35.68
C LEU A 43 -18.42 5.71 34.29
N LEU A 44 -18.38 7.04 34.14
CA LEU A 44 -18.08 7.70 32.90
C LEU A 44 -16.67 7.39 32.41
N PHE A 45 -15.71 7.37 33.35
CA PHE A 45 -14.32 7.01 33.05
C PHE A 45 -14.18 5.52 32.72
N GLY A 46 -14.92 4.64 33.39
CA GLY A 46 -14.99 3.20 33.07
C GLY A 46 -15.60 2.92 31.70
N LEU A 47 -16.66 3.65 31.33
CA LEU A 47 -17.27 3.56 30.00
C LEU A 47 -16.36 4.09 28.91
N LYS A 48 -15.70 5.23 29.14
CA LYS A 48 -14.69 5.79 28.23
C LYS A 48 -13.60 4.75 27.99
N HIS A 49 -12.97 4.29 29.06
CA HIS A 49 -11.81 3.40 28.96
C HIS A 49 -12.22 2.08 28.28
N GLY A 50 -13.30 1.44 28.73
CA GLY A 50 -13.76 0.18 28.13
C GLY A 50 -14.20 0.32 26.68
N THR A 51 -14.93 1.39 26.31
CA THR A 51 -15.37 1.60 24.92
C THR A 51 -14.20 1.96 24.00
N ILE A 52 -13.30 2.84 24.42
CA ILE A 52 -12.14 3.24 23.59
C ILE A 52 -11.13 2.10 23.51
N GLU A 53 -10.88 1.37 24.59
CA GLU A 53 -10.04 0.18 24.57
C GLU A 53 -10.62 -0.87 23.63
N THR A 54 -11.93 -1.12 23.68
CA THR A 54 -12.62 -2.05 22.76
C THR A 54 -12.54 -1.58 21.31
N LEU A 55 -12.85 -0.31 21.02
CA LEU A 55 -12.77 0.25 19.66
C LEU A 55 -11.34 0.22 19.14
N ARG A 56 -10.37 0.62 19.97
CA ARG A 56 -8.95 0.61 19.64
C ARG A 56 -8.46 -0.80 19.40
N HIS A 57 -8.84 -1.76 20.24
CA HIS A 57 -8.49 -3.16 20.09
C HIS A 57 -9.03 -3.70 18.76
N ARG A 58 -10.32 -3.50 18.47
CA ARG A 58 -10.93 -3.90 17.19
C ARG A 58 -10.27 -3.23 15.98
N LEU A 59 -9.87 -1.96 16.11
CA LEU A 59 -9.22 -1.22 15.05
C LEU A 59 -7.76 -1.67 14.82
N ILE A 60 -7.01 -1.97 15.88
CA ILE A 60 -5.61 -2.43 15.84
C ILE A 60 -5.51 -3.90 15.43
N GLU A 61 -6.39 -4.75 15.96
CA GLU A 61 -6.38 -6.19 15.71
C GLU A 61 -6.73 -6.56 14.28
N ASN A 62 -7.49 -5.72 13.57
CA ASN A 62 -7.82 -5.97 12.18
C ASN A 62 -6.74 -5.38 11.26
N PRO A 63 -5.86 -6.20 10.66
CA PRO A 63 -4.78 -5.70 9.79
C PRO A 63 -5.31 -4.94 8.57
N VAL A 64 -6.56 -5.18 8.15
CA VAL A 64 -7.20 -4.46 7.02
C VAL A 64 -7.31 -2.96 7.29
N ASN A 65 -7.40 -2.54 8.56
CA ASN A 65 -7.46 -1.10 8.88
C ASN A 65 -6.13 -0.38 8.66
N ARG A 66 -5.02 -1.12 8.75
CA ARG A 66 -3.66 -0.62 8.50
C ARG A 66 -3.22 -0.81 7.05
N GLU A 67 -4.13 -1.32 6.21
CA GLU A 67 -3.85 -1.66 4.82
C GLU A 67 -3.98 -0.44 3.90
N ILE A 68 -3.01 -0.32 2.99
CA ILE A 68 -2.94 0.70 1.94
C ILE A 68 -2.73 0.02 0.60
N ARG A 69 -3.58 0.34 -0.38
CA ARG A 69 -3.50 -0.17 -1.76
C ARG A 69 -3.66 0.95 -2.78
N PRO A 70 -2.98 0.92 -3.93
CA PRO A 70 -3.18 1.92 -4.98
C PRO A 70 -4.56 1.79 -5.65
N SER A 71 -5.19 2.94 -5.94
CA SER A 71 -6.47 3.03 -6.65
C SER A 71 -6.34 2.79 -8.15
N VAL A 72 -5.16 3.02 -8.71
CA VAL A 72 -4.86 2.89 -10.15
C VAL A 72 -3.62 2.02 -10.39
N SER A 73 -3.65 1.24 -11.48
CA SER A 73 -2.50 0.46 -11.92
C SER A 73 -1.38 1.39 -12.40
N ARG A 74 -0.17 1.18 -11.88
CA ARG A 74 1.06 1.85 -12.30
C ARG A 74 2.20 0.83 -12.33
N SER A 75 3.31 1.20 -12.94
CA SER A 75 4.53 0.40 -12.95
C SER A 75 5.37 0.70 -11.71
N TYR A 76 5.37 -0.21 -10.73
CA TYR A 76 6.21 -0.13 -9.54
C TYR A 76 7.42 -1.07 -9.68
N THR A 77 8.63 -0.53 -9.68
CA THR A 77 9.84 -1.36 -9.77
C THR A 77 10.11 -2.11 -8.46
N ARG A 78 10.85 -3.23 -8.53
CA ARG A 78 11.25 -3.99 -7.34
C ARG A 78 12.03 -3.13 -6.34
N GLN A 79 12.99 -2.34 -6.82
CA GLN A 79 13.77 -1.40 -6.00
C GLN A 79 12.90 -0.31 -5.34
N TRP A 80 11.79 0.09 -5.99
CA TRP A 80 10.86 1.06 -5.39
C TRP A 80 10.13 0.43 -4.18
N ILE A 81 9.69 -0.83 -4.30
CA ILE A 81 9.06 -1.58 -3.20
C ILE A 81 10.04 -1.88 -2.06
N GLU A 82 11.29 -2.22 -2.38
CA GLU A 82 12.34 -2.44 -1.37
C GLU A 82 12.63 -1.15 -0.57
N ARG A 83 12.73 0.01 -1.25
CA ARG A 83 12.85 1.31 -0.58
C ARG A 83 11.63 1.65 0.29
N LEU A 84 10.44 1.21 -0.12
CA LEU A 84 9.22 1.40 0.65
C LEU A 84 9.23 0.54 1.92
N ASN A 85 9.70 -0.71 1.84
CA ASN A 85 9.89 -1.60 2.98
C ASN A 85 10.97 -1.11 3.97
N ALA A 86 11.92 -0.30 3.52
CA ALA A 86 12.96 0.27 4.39
C ALA A 86 12.46 1.41 5.29
N ARG A 87 11.22 1.89 5.10
CA ARG A 87 10.66 2.99 5.88
C ARG A 87 10.25 2.58 7.29
N PRO A 88 10.43 3.45 8.30
CA PRO A 88 10.05 3.15 9.68
C PRO A 88 8.53 3.10 9.88
N GLU A 89 7.73 3.77 9.06
CA GLU A 89 6.26 3.77 9.18
C GLU A 89 5.62 2.52 8.53
N VAL A 90 6.40 1.75 7.76
CA VAL A 90 5.93 0.57 7.02
C VAL A 90 6.30 -0.68 7.81
N GLU A 91 5.33 -1.62 7.92
CA GLU A 91 5.61 -2.95 8.45
C GLU A 91 6.00 -3.89 7.33
N VAL A 92 5.19 -3.96 6.26
CA VAL A 92 5.51 -4.73 5.06
C VAL A 92 4.77 -4.19 3.84
N ALA A 93 5.44 -4.15 2.70
CA ALA A 93 4.92 -3.83 1.39
C ALA A 93 5.14 -5.04 0.46
N ILE A 94 4.04 -5.56 -0.05
CA ILE A 94 3.97 -6.79 -0.84
C ILE A 94 3.55 -6.42 -2.25
N SER A 95 4.41 -6.71 -3.22
CA SER A 95 4.14 -6.45 -4.63
C SER A 95 2.99 -7.28 -5.16
N ASN A 96 2.26 -6.77 -6.15
CA ASN A 96 1.24 -7.51 -6.87
C ASN A 96 1.38 -7.31 -8.38
N THR A 97 1.36 -8.42 -9.12
CA THR A 97 1.56 -8.43 -10.58
C THR A 97 0.36 -7.85 -11.34
N ARG A 98 -0.83 -7.85 -10.73
CA ARG A 98 -2.06 -7.29 -11.32
C ARG A 98 -2.81 -6.41 -10.32
N GLN A 99 -3.48 -5.38 -10.81
CA GLN A 99 -4.39 -4.57 -9.99
C GLN A 99 -5.69 -5.33 -9.66
N LEU A 100 -6.12 -6.20 -10.58
CA LEU A 100 -7.27 -7.08 -10.40
C LEU A 100 -6.81 -8.47 -9.94
N SER A 101 -7.71 -9.16 -9.24
CA SER A 101 -7.50 -10.52 -8.72
C SER A 101 -6.96 -11.48 -9.79
N ALA A 102 -5.74 -11.98 -9.59
CA ALA A 102 -5.24 -13.12 -10.33
C ALA A 102 -6.02 -14.36 -9.84
N SER A 103 -6.46 -15.21 -10.77
CA SER A 103 -7.13 -16.47 -10.43
C SER A 103 -6.37 -17.66 -10.98
N VAL A 104 -6.48 -18.76 -10.24
CA VAL A 104 -5.88 -20.06 -10.54
C VAL A 104 -6.91 -21.16 -10.31
N LEU A 105 -6.65 -22.31 -10.91
CA LEU A 105 -7.36 -23.54 -10.63
C LEU A 105 -6.52 -24.33 -9.64
N ALA A 106 -7.12 -24.82 -8.56
CA ALA A 106 -6.43 -25.66 -7.60
C ALA A 106 -7.26 -26.90 -7.29
N ARG A 107 -6.58 -28.01 -7.02
CA ARG A 107 -7.17 -29.29 -6.60
C ARG A 107 -6.27 -29.97 -5.59
N LEU A 108 -6.84 -30.83 -4.74
CA LEU A 108 -6.04 -31.74 -3.91
C LEU A 108 -5.33 -32.78 -4.78
N LYS A 109 -4.10 -33.13 -4.43
CA LYS A 109 -3.37 -34.22 -5.08
C LYS A 109 -4.11 -35.54 -4.85
N GLY A 110 -4.58 -36.17 -5.92
CA GLY A 110 -5.42 -37.38 -5.88
C GLY A 110 -6.93 -37.13 -5.76
N GLY A 111 -7.37 -35.87 -5.59
CA GLY A 111 -8.79 -35.50 -5.55
C GLY A 111 -9.40 -35.29 -6.94
N GLN A 112 -10.71 -35.48 -7.05
CA GLN A 112 -11.50 -35.16 -8.26
C GLN A 112 -12.14 -33.77 -8.11
N GLY A 113 -11.91 -32.88 -9.08
CA GLY A 113 -12.49 -31.54 -9.16
C GLY A 113 -11.48 -30.40 -9.02
N GLU A 114 -11.56 -29.42 -9.93
CA GLU A 114 -10.77 -28.18 -9.89
C GLU A 114 -11.62 -27.05 -9.30
N THR A 115 -11.07 -26.34 -8.31
CA THR A 115 -11.70 -25.15 -7.72
C THR A 115 -10.98 -23.91 -8.19
N ARG A 116 -11.73 -22.95 -8.73
CA ARG A 116 -11.19 -21.63 -9.05
C ARG A 116 -11.13 -20.76 -7.80
N MET A 117 -9.98 -20.16 -7.55
CA MET A 117 -9.77 -19.23 -6.44
C MET A 117 -8.83 -18.08 -6.81
N GLU A 118 -8.87 -17.03 -6.01
CA GLU A 118 -7.95 -15.91 -6.13
C GLU A 118 -6.58 -16.30 -5.56
N ILE A 119 -5.51 -15.98 -6.28
CA ILE A 119 -4.14 -16.13 -5.80
C ILE A 119 -3.61 -14.76 -5.38
N VAL A 120 -3.07 -14.67 -4.17
CA VAL A 120 -2.61 -13.42 -3.56
C VAL A 120 -1.17 -13.59 -3.08
N PRO A 121 -0.26 -12.67 -3.41
CA PRO A 121 1.10 -12.74 -2.92
C PRO A 121 1.14 -12.37 -1.43
N THR A 122 2.00 -13.06 -0.69
CA THR A 122 2.32 -12.77 0.71
C THR A 122 3.85 -12.74 0.88
N ALA A 123 4.31 -12.23 2.02
CA ALA A 123 5.71 -12.09 2.37
C ALA A 123 5.93 -12.42 3.85
N PRO A 124 7.17 -12.74 4.25
CA PRO A 124 7.52 -12.80 5.67
C PRO A 124 7.09 -11.52 6.39
N GLY A 125 6.46 -11.66 7.55
CA GLY A 125 5.92 -10.53 8.30
C GLY A 125 4.53 -10.05 7.88
N ASP A 126 3.83 -10.72 6.94
CA ASP A 126 2.45 -10.34 6.54
C ASP A 126 1.47 -10.40 7.74
N PRO A 127 0.99 -9.25 8.25
CA PRO A 127 0.12 -9.20 9.42
C PRO A 127 -1.23 -9.86 9.17
N LEU A 128 -1.68 -9.91 7.90
CA LEU A 128 -2.94 -10.57 7.55
C LEU A 128 -2.92 -12.05 7.89
N LEU A 129 -1.77 -12.72 7.75
CA LEU A 129 -1.65 -14.13 8.10
C LEU A 129 -1.33 -14.28 9.58
N LEU A 130 -0.33 -13.54 10.08
CA LEU A 130 0.17 -13.68 11.45
C LEU A 130 -0.91 -13.43 12.51
N LEU A 131 -1.74 -12.39 12.32
CA LEU A 131 -2.83 -12.08 13.24
C LEU A 131 -4.03 -13.03 13.11
N ASN A 132 -4.09 -13.86 12.07
CA ASN A 132 -5.18 -14.82 11.83
C ASN A 132 -4.67 -16.27 11.91
N GLN A 133 -3.74 -16.51 12.84
CA GLN A 133 -3.18 -17.81 13.22
C GLN A 133 -2.53 -18.61 12.09
N ALA A 134 -2.14 -17.95 11.00
CA ALA A 134 -1.41 -18.56 9.91
C ALA A 134 0.00 -17.97 9.79
N ARG A 135 1.00 -18.80 9.49
CA ARG A 135 2.34 -18.30 9.18
C ARG A 135 2.46 -18.09 7.68
N PRO A 136 3.13 -17.01 7.21
CA PRO A 136 3.47 -16.88 5.80
C PRO A 136 4.18 -18.15 5.30
N PRO A 137 3.83 -18.65 4.09
CA PRO A 137 4.38 -19.88 3.54
C PRO A 137 5.87 -19.74 3.21
N GLU A 138 6.60 -20.85 3.30
CA GLU A 138 7.96 -20.97 2.78
C GLU A 138 7.95 -21.36 1.28
N GLU A 139 9.13 -21.57 0.69
CA GLU A 139 9.25 -22.01 -0.70
C GLU A 139 8.56 -23.37 -0.92
N GLY A 140 7.79 -23.49 -2.00
CA GLY A 140 6.97 -24.67 -2.28
C GLY A 140 5.74 -24.85 -1.38
N GLN A 141 5.42 -23.87 -0.53
CA GLN A 141 4.25 -23.91 0.36
C GLN A 141 3.20 -22.85 -0.02
N CYS A 142 1.99 -23.03 0.51
CA CYS A 142 0.91 -22.06 0.42
C CYS A 142 0.08 -22.02 1.70
N VAL A 143 -0.63 -20.91 1.93
CA VAL A 143 -1.65 -20.79 2.97
C VAL A 143 -3.01 -20.61 2.31
N LEU A 144 -4.02 -21.30 2.80
CA LEU A 144 -5.39 -21.17 2.31
C LEU A 144 -6.20 -20.24 3.21
N SER A 145 -7.15 -19.50 2.65
CA SER A 145 -8.25 -18.98 3.47
C SER A 145 -9.17 -20.11 3.93
N GLN A 146 -9.88 -19.91 5.04
CA GLN A 146 -10.88 -20.88 5.52
C GLN A 146 -11.90 -21.25 4.43
N GLU A 147 -12.33 -20.29 3.61
CA GLU A 147 -13.24 -20.55 2.49
C GLU A 147 -12.60 -21.41 1.39
N ALA A 148 -11.33 -21.18 1.06
CA ALA A 148 -10.62 -21.98 0.08
C ALA A 148 -10.39 -23.42 0.58
N ALA A 149 -9.98 -23.57 1.85
CA ALA A 149 -9.82 -24.87 2.50
C ALA A 149 -11.15 -25.64 2.54
N ARG A 150 -12.27 -24.98 2.87
CA ARG A 150 -13.60 -25.59 2.86
C ARG A 150 -14.01 -26.08 1.47
N LYS A 151 -13.83 -25.25 0.44
CA LYS A 151 -14.19 -25.63 -0.95
C LYS A 151 -13.33 -26.77 -1.49
N LEU A 152 -12.05 -26.79 -1.14
CA LEU A 152 -11.11 -27.84 -1.55
C LEU A 152 -11.21 -29.11 -0.70
N GLY A 153 -11.77 -29.03 0.51
CA GLY A 153 -11.66 -30.09 1.52
C GLY A 153 -10.24 -30.27 2.07
N ALA A 154 -9.38 -29.25 1.95
CA ALA A 154 -7.95 -29.32 2.25
C ALA A 154 -7.63 -28.99 3.73
N LYS A 155 -6.58 -29.60 4.26
CA LYS A 155 -6.05 -29.41 5.61
C LYS A 155 -4.56 -29.06 5.58
N PRO A 156 -4.01 -28.44 6.65
CA PRO A 156 -2.56 -28.27 6.78
C PRO A 156 -1.84 -29.61 6.63
N GLY A 157 -0.79 -29.64 5.82
CA GLY A 157 -0.04 -30.84 5.45
C GLY A 157 -0.38 -31.42 4.08
N ASP A 158 -1.58 -31.14 3.55
CA ASP A 158 -2.00 -31.62 2.23
C ASP A 158 -1.17 -30.99 1.10
N THR A 159 -1.13 -31.66 -0.05
CA THR A 159 -0.51 -31.15 -1.27
C THR A 159 -1.58 -30.74 -2.28
N LEU A 160 -1.52 -29.50 -2.72
CA LEU A 160 -2.37 -28.96 -3.78
C LEU A 160 -1.62 -29.01 -5.10
N VAL A 161 -2.34 -29.39 -6.16
CA VAL A 161 -1.91 -29.12 -7.52
C VAL A 161 -2.58 -27.83 -7.97
N VAL A 162 -1.77 -26.81 -8.24
CA VAL A 162 -2.23 -25.50 -8.69
C VAL A 162 -1.86 -25.34 -10.16
N ALA A 163 -2.87 -25.02 -10.97
CA ALA A 163 -2.77 -24.92 -12.41
C ALA A 163 -3.07 -23.50 -12.89
N THR A 164 -2.25 -23.05 -13.82
CA THR A 164 -2.49 -21.87 -14.65
C THR A 164 -2.69 -22.30 -16.09
N ALA A 165 -3.65 -21.70 -16.78
CA ALA A 165 -3.98 -22.04 -18.16
C ALA A 165 -3.72 -20.85 -19.09
N ARG A 166 -3.19 -21.13 -20.28
CA ARG A 166 -3.03 -20.17 -21.37
C ARG A 166 -3.56 -20.73 -22.67
N ARG A 167 -3.86 -19.86 -23.63
CA ARG A 167 -4.23 -20.24 -24.99
C ARG A 167 -3.15 -19.74 -25.95
N ARG A 168 -2.47 -20.65 -26.63
CA ARG A 168 -1.37 -20.35 -27.57
C ARG A 168 -1.67 -21.03 -28.91
N GLN A 169 -1.67 -20.25 -30.00
CA GLN A 169 -1.97 -20.76 -31.36
C GLN A 169 -3.26 -21.59 -31.44
N GLY A 170 -4.27 -21.24 -30.63
CA GLY A 170 -5.55 -21.97 -30.58
C GLY A 170 -5.58 -23.17 -29.63
N VAL A 171 -4.44 -23.66 -29.16
CA VAL A 171 -4.30 -24.79 -28.20
C VAL A 171 -4.30 -24.27 -26.76
N TYR A 172 -4.97 -24.99 -25.86
CA TYR A 172 -4.92 -24.74 -24.43
C TYR A 172 -3.75 -25.49 -23.81
N GLU A 173 -2.86 -24.76 -23.13
CA GLU A 173 -1.74 -25.32 -22.40
C GLU A 173 -1.93 -25.04 -20.90
N LYS A 174 -1.70 -26.05 -20.05
CA LYS A 174 -1.75 -25.92 -18.59
C LYS A 174 -0.35 -26.05 -18.01
N GLY A 175 0.04 -25.11 -17.17
CA GLY A 175 1.22 -25.21 -16.31
C GLY A 175 0.76 -25.59 -14.90
N GLU A 176 1.20 -26.73 -14.41
CA GLU A 176 0.86 -27.24 -13.07
C GLU A 176 2.06 -27.22 -12.14
N MET A 177 1.84 -26.86 -10.88
CA MET A 177 2.83 -26.98 -9.81
C MET A 177 2.19 -27.57 -8.56
N GLU A 178 3.02 -28.17 -7.72
CA GLU A 178 2.59 -28.69 -6.42
C GLU A 178 2.97 -27.71 -5.31
N LEU A 179 2.02 -27.37 -4.45
CA LEU A 179 2.23 -26.55 -3.26
C LEU A 179 1.72 -27.27 -2.02
N LYS A 180 2.53 -27.32 -0.97
CA LYS A 180 2.12 -27.89 0.32
C LYS A 180 1.35 -26.87 1.16
N VAL A 181 0.20 -27.27 1.70
CA VAL A 181 -0.60 -26.41 2.58
C VAL A 181 0.11 -26.28 3.92
N ALA A 182 0.72 -25.12 4.18
CA ALA A 182 1.38 -24.83 5.46
C ALA A 182 0.37 -24.53 6.58
N GLY A 183 -0.77 -23.93 6.23
CA GLY A 183 -1.79 -23.54 7.18
C GLY A 183 -3.07 -23.05 6.51
N VAL A 184 -4.09 -22.85 7.34
CA VAL A 184 -5.38 -22.27 6.95
C VAL A 184 -5.60 -21.02 7.81
N ALA A 185 -5.70 -19.85 7.19
CA ALA A 185 -6.00 -18.60 7.86
C ALA A 185 -7.48 -18.57 8.28
N GLU A 186 -7.75 -18.02 9.47
CA GLU A 186 -9.11 -17.88 10.01
C GLU A 186 -10.01 -17.04 9.08
N ALA A 187 -11.34 -17.26 9.15
CA ALA A 187 -12.33 -16.52 8.34
C ALA A 187 -12.24 -15.00 8.50
N ARG A 188 -11.72 -14.50 9.62
CA ARG A 188 -11.47 -13.07 9.85
C ARG A 188 -10.50 -12.47 8.83
N ALA A 189 -9.55 -13.24 8.31
CA ALA A 189 -8.60 -12.76 7.30
C ALA A 189 -9.29 -12.40 5.97
N THR A 190 -10.28 -13.21 5.55
CA THR A 190 -11.02 -13.02 4.30
C THR A 190 -12.20 -13.98 4.21
N SER A 191 -13.34 -13.47 3.72
CA SER A 191 -14.50 -14.30 3.35
C SER A 191 -14.37 -14.94 1.97
N GLN A 192 -13.45 -14.45 1.14
CA GLN A 192 -13.21 -14.99 -0.21
C GLN A 192 -12.27 -16.20 -0.18
N ALA A 193 -12.48 -17.12 -1.12
CA ALA A 193 -11.55 -18.22 -1.38
C ALA A 193 -10.24 -17.67 -1.96
N ARG A 194 -9.18 -17.66 -1.14
CA ARG A 194 -7.86 -17.15 -1.48
C ARG A 194 -6.77 -18.17 -1.21
N LEU A 195 -5.80 -18.22 -2.10
CA LEU A 195 -4.55 -18.94 -1.99
C LEU A 195 -3.42 -17.93 -1.80
N PHE A 196 -2.82 -17.90 -0.62
CA PHE A 196 -1.67 -17.05 -0.31
C PHE A 196 -0.36 -17.79 -0.64
N VAL A 197 0.46 -17.16 -1.48
CA VAL A 197 1.74 -17.73 -1.97
C VAL A 197 2.85 -16.69 -1.91
N LEU A 198 4.11 -17.12 -1.95
CA LEU A 198 5.22 -16.20 -2.14
C LEU A 198 5.17 -15.55 -3.53
N LEU A 199 5.65 -14.31 -3.61
CA LEU A 199 5.67 -13.52 -4.86
C LEU A 199 6.26 -14.27 -6.08
N PRO A 200 7.35 -15.05 -5.98
CA PRO A 200 7.91 -15.79 -7.12
C PRO A 200 6.94 -16.79 -7.76
N VAL A 201 6.04 -17.38 -6.97
CA VAL A 201 5.00 -18.30 -7.47
C VAL A 201 4.02 -17.56 -8.37
N LEU A 202 3.56 -16.39 -7.92
CA LEU A 202 2.67 -15.54 -8.70
C LEU A 202 3.35 -15.02 -9.96
N GLU A 203 4.63 -14.62 -9.86
CA GLU A 203 5.42 -14.18 -11.00
C GLU A 203 5.57 -15.27 -12.06
N ALA A 204 5.89 -16.49 -11.64
CA ALA A 204 5.99 -17.66 -12.51
C ALA A 204 4.67 -17.95 -13.24
N MET A 205 3.55 -17.97 -12.52
CA MET A 205 2.22 -18.22 -13.11
C MET A 205 1.84 -17.18 -14.15
N GLU A 206 2.13 -15.92 -13.88
CA GLU A 206 1.86 -14.84 -14.84
C GLU A 206 2.83 -14.89 -16.02
N SER A 207 4.09 -15.28 -15.81
CA SER A 207 5.10 -15.37 -16.89
C SER A 207 4.67 -16.45 -17.87
N TYR A 208 4.21 -17.57 -17.33
CA TYR A 208 3.63 -18.63 -18.14
C TYR A 208 2.40 -18.16 -18.92
N LYS A 209 1.46 -17.44 -18.29
CA LYS A 209 0.29 -16.87 -19.00
C LYS A 209 0.69 -15.91 -20.12
N ASP A 210 1.77 -15.17 -19.93
CA ASP A 210 2.34 -14.24 -20.93
C ASP A 210 3.10 -14.96 -22.05
N GLY A 211 3.27 -16.29 -21.98
CA GLY A 211 3.92 -17.12 -23.00
C GLY A 211 5.38 -17.47 -22.70
N GLU A 212 5.92 -16.99 -21.58
CA GLU A 212 7.30 -17.21 -21.17
C GLU A 212 7.53 -18.65 -20.70
N ALA A 213 8.75 -19.15 -20.90
CA ALA A 213 9.20 -20.38 -20.26
C ALA A 213 9.41 -20.14 -18.76
N VAL A 214 9.08 -21.13 -17.93
CA VAL A 214 9.33 -21.08 -16.49
C VAL A 214 10.15 -22.31 -16.07
N PRO A 215 11.48 -22.27 -16.23
CA PRO A 215 12.35 -23.43 -16.03
C PRO A 215 12.27 -24.02 -14.63
N ALA A 216 12.08 -23.18 -13.60
CA ALA A 216 11.97 -23.61 -12.20
C ALA A 216 10.85 -24.65 -11.97
N TYR A 217 9.82 -24.65 -12.81
CA TYR A 217 8.70 -25.61 -12.74
C TYR A 217 8.62 -26.51 -13.98
N GLY A 218 9.64 -26.49 -14.85
CA GLY A 218 9.67 -27.28 -16.09
C GLY A 218 8.59 -26.87 -17.11
N TRP A 219 8.01 -25.68 -16.97
CA TRP A 219 6.92 -25.25 -17.84
C TRP A 219 7.46 -24.77 -19.19
N PRO A 220 7.01 -25.38 -20.30
CA PRO A 220 7.48 -24.99 -21.62
C PRO A 220 6.99 -23.58 -21.95
N GLY A 221 7.81 -22.83 -22.65
CA GLY A 221 7.44 -21.53 -23.18
C GLY A 221 8.46 -21.06 -24.18
N SER A 222 8.23 -19.89 -24.74
CA SER A 222 9.21 -19.20 -25.56
C SER A 222 9.95 -18.18 -24.71
N LEU A 223 11.19 -17.85 -25.08
CA LEU A 223 11.76 -16.59 -24.64
C LEU A 223 10.77 -15.46 -24.99
N PRO A 224 10.58 -14.45 -24.13
CA PRO A 224 9.73 -13.31 -24.43
C PRO A 224 10.39 -12.41 -25.48
N LEU A 225 10.59 -12.93 -26.68
CA LEU A 225 11.26 -12.22 -27.76
C LEU A 225 10.49 -10.94 -28.07
N ALA A 226 11.22 -9.84 -28.12
CA ALA A 226 10.72 -8.59 -28.66
C ALA A 226 10.43 -8.80 -30.15
N TYR A 227 9.32 -8.24 -30.61
CA TYR A 227 8.85 -8.34 -31.98
C TYR A 227 8.82 -6.95 -32.61
N PRO A 228 9.04 -6.83 -33.92
CA PRO A 228 9.06 -5.53 -34.57
C PRO A 228 7.65 -4.94 -34.65
N LEU A 229 7.56 -3.63 -34.37
CA LEU A 229 6.35 -2.84 -34.53
C LEU A 229 6.64 -1.63 -35.42
N TYR A 230 5.74 -1.34 -36.34
CA TYR A 230 5.90 -0.30 -37.35
C TYR A 230 4.82 0.78 -37.22
N ASP A 231 5.21 2.03 -37.49
CA ASP A 231 4.30 3.19 -37.48
C ASP A 231 3.57 3.35 -38.84
N GLY A 232 4.04 2.66 -39.88
CA GLY A 232 3.47 2.68 -41.21
C GLY A 232 4.19 1.76 -42.19
N ALA A 233 3.86 1.91 -43.47
CA ALA A 233 4.58 1.25 -44.56
C ALA A 233 4.59 2.12 -45.83
N VAL A 234 5.67 2.03 -46.60
CA VAL A 234 5.78 2.60 -47.94
C VAL A 234 5.52 1.50 -48.96
N VAL A 235 4.62 1.75 -49.90
CA VAL A 235 4.34 0.86 -51.04
C VAL A 235 4.85 1.52 -52.31
N ALA A 236 5.71 0.82 -53.04
CA ALA A 236 6.26 1.23 -54.33
C ALA A 236 5.81 0.26 -55.43
N LEU A 237 5.20 0.79 -56.48
CA LEU A 237 4.62 0.00 -57.57
C LEU A 237 4.96 0.59 -58.94
N PRO A 238 5.07 -0.24 -59.99
CA PRO A 238 5.31 0.22 -61.36
C PRO A 238 4.06 0.84 -62.02
N ALA A 239 2.86 0.59 -61.45
CA ALA A 239 1.59 1.09 -61.95
C ALA A 239 0.78 1.70 -60.79
N PRO A 240 -0.09 2.70 -61.06
CA PRO A 240 -0.90 3.31 -60.04
C PRO A 240 -1.99 2.35 -59.54
N LEU A 241 -2.25 2.42 -58.24
CA LEU A 241 -3.37 1.73 -57.61
C LEU A 241 -4.70 2.41 -57.94
N ASP A 242 -5.71 1.60 -58.24
CA ASP A 242 -7.08 2.07 -58.37
C ASP A 242 -7.69 2.39 -56.98
N LYS A 243 -8.78 3.15 -56.98
CA LYS A 243 -9.45 3.58 -55.73
C LYS A 243 -9.95 2.38 -54.91
N THR A 244 -10.38 1.30 -55.56
CA THR A 244 -10.89 0.10 -54.86
C THR A 244 -9.76 -0.61 -54.12
N THR A 245 -8.60 -0.77 -54.75
CA THR A 245 -7.44 -1.35 -54.08
C THR A 245 -6.99 -0.48 -52.92
N LEU A 246 -6.93 0.85 -53.06
CA LEU A 246 -6.58 1.75 -51.95
C LEU A 246 -7.52 1.64 -50.75
N ILE A 247 -8.84 1.52 -50.98
CA ILE A 247 -9.82 1.27 -49.90
C ILE A 247 -9.57 -0.10 -49.28
N SER A 248 -9.30 -1.12 -50.10
CA SER A 248 -8.97 -2.44 -49.60
C SER A 248 -7.73 -2.42 -48.69
N LEU A 249 -6.72 -1.58 -48.95
CA LEU A 249 -5.53 -1.52 -48.10
C LEU A 249 -5.78 -1.01 -46.67
N ARG A 250 -6.97 -0.46 -46.39
CA ARG A 250 -7.39 0.04 -45.07
C ARG A 250 -8.27 -0.95 -44.30
N ASN A 251 -9.02 -1.78 -45.01
CA ASN A 251 -10.02 -2.66 -44.39
C ASN A 251 -9.35 -3.90 -43.78
N ASN A 252 -9.41 -4.15 -42.47
CA ASN A 252 -8.84 -5.35 -41.83
C ASN A 252 -7.33 -5.59 -42.09
N THR A 253 -6.56 -4.53 -42.32
CA THR A 253 -5.08 -4.60 -42.47
C THR A 253 -4.34 -3.94 -41.31
N GLY A 254 -5.03 -3.13 -40.49
CA GLY A 254 -4.44 -2.34 -39.41
C GLY A 254 -4.03 -0.91 -39.80
N PHE A 255 -4.07 -0.57 -41.09
CA PHE A 255 -3.76 0.78 -41.58
C PHE A 255 -5.00 1.66 -41.66
N HIS A 256 -4.90 2.90 -41.19
CA HIS A 256 -6.02 3.84 -41.16
C HIS A 256 -6.10 4.70 -42.43
N ARG A 257 -4.94 5.06 -43.01
CA ARG A 257 -4.83 5.83 -44.26
C ARG A 257 -3.97 5.09 -45.26
N ALA A 258 -4.33 5.24 -46.54
CA ALA A 258 -3.58 4.73 -47.68
C ALA A 258 -3.68 5.78 -48.79
N GLU A 259 -2.64 6.58 -48.96
CA GLU A 259 -2.66 7.78 -49.81
C GLU A 259 -1.43 7.81 -50.71
N PRO A 260 -1.55 8.33 -51.96
CA PRO A 260 -0.39 8.57 -52.80
C PRO A 260 0.52 9.61 -52.14
N MET A 261 1.82 9.39 -52.22
CA MET A 261 2.82 10.26 -51.59
C MET A 261 3.83 10.70 -52.64
N ALA A 262 4.17 12.01 -52.63
CA ALA A 262 5.18 12.55 -53.52
C ALA A 262 6.58 11.99 -53.19
N ARG A 263 7.43 11.83 -54.19
CA ARG A 263 8.76 11.23 -54.02
C ARG A 263 9.65 12.01 -53.04
N GLU A 264 9.58 13.33 -53.08
CA GLU A 264 10.31 14.21 -52.15
C GLU A 264 9.86 13.98 -50.71
N GLU A 265 8.57 13.72 -50.51
CA GLU A 265 8.00 13.44 -49.19
C GLU A 265 8.40 12.04 -48.69
N VAL A 266 8.40 11.03 -49.56
CA VAL A 266 8.92 9.69 -49.24
C VAL A 266 10.39 9.78 -48.83
N LEU A 267 11.20 10.54 -49.58
CA LEU A 267 12.62 10.75 -49.27
C LEU A 267 12.80 11.44 -47.91
N ARG A 268 12.01 12.48 -47.63
CA ARG A 268 12.07 13.22 -46.36
C ARG A 268 11.67 12.34 -45.16
N LEU A 269 10.65 11.48 -45.33
CA LEU A 269 10.11 10.64 -44.24
C LEU A 269 10.92 9.37 -43.99
N SER A 270 11.38 8.70 -45.05
CA SER A 270 11.99 7.37 -44.95
C SER A 270 13.48 7.34 -45.31
N GLY A 271 14.01 8.39 -45.94
CA GLY A 271 15.36 8.38 -46.52
C GLY A 271 15.46 7.60 -47.83
N LEU A 272 14.36 6.98 -48.29
CA LEU A 272 14.31 6.16 -49.50
C LEU A 272 13.95 7.00 -50.72
N SER A 273 14.61 6.72 -51.83
CA SER A 273 14.27 7.25 -53.15
C SER A 273 13.96 6.12 -54.12
N PHE A 274 13.06 6.38 -55.06
CA PHE A 274 12.59 5.42 -56.06
C PHE A 274 12.72 5.99 -57.47
N PRO A 275 12.81 5.13 -58.50
CA PRO A 275 12.89 5.57 -59.90
C PRO A 275 11.74 6.51 -60.34
N PRO A 276 11.96 7.32 -61.40
CA PRO A 276 10.98 8.29 -61.90
C PRO A 276 9.66 7.72 -62.44
N GLU A 277 9.59 6.42 -62.65
CA GLU A 277 8.43 5.66 -63.11
C GLU A 277 7.63 5.03 -61.95
N THR A 278 8.14 5.09 -60.72
CA THR A 278 7.52 4.46 -59.56
C THR A 278 6.38 5.28 -58.98
N HIS A 279 5.25 4.63 -58.73
CA HIS A 279 4.16 5.19 -57.95
C HIS A 279 4.32 4.79 -56.47
N THR A 280 4.38 5.78 -55.59
CA THR A 280 4.58 5.60 -54.15
C THR A 280 3.33 5.93 -53.35
N TYR A 281 3.03 5.08 -52.38
CA TYR A 281 1.91 5.24 -51.46
C TYR A 281 2.41 5.06 -50.03
N PHE A 282 1.79 5.79 -49.10
CA PHE A 282 2.07 5.65 -47.68
C PHE A 282 0.86 5.09 -46.95
N LEU A 283 1.10 4.01 -46.22
CA LEU A 283 0.13 3.38 -45.34
C LEU A 283 0.42 3.84 -43.92
N ALA A 284 -0.46 4.66 -43.36
CA ALA A 284 -0.28 5.21 -42.02
C ALA A 284 -1.15 4.48 -41.00
N THR A 285 -0.56 4.21 -39.84
CA THR A 285 -1.32 3.80 -38.65
C THR A 285 -1.98 5.01 -37.99
N LEU A 286 -2.96 4.76 -37.11
CA LEU A 286 -3.53 5.82 -36.29
C LEU A 286 -2.40 6.44 -35.44
N GLY A 287 -2.11 7.73 -35.62
CA GLY A 287 -1.04 8.46 -34.93
C GLY A 287 0.36 8.37 -35.56
N GLY A 288 0.67 7.38 -36.42
CA GLY A 288 2.05 7.08 -36.84
C GLY A 288 2.84 8.19 -37.56
N ALA A 289 2.18 9.10 -38.28
CA ALA A 289 2.85 10.16 -39.06
C ALA A 289 2.88 11.55 -38.37
N SER A 290 2.11 11.75 -37.28
CA SER A 290 1.89 13.07 -36.66
C SER A 290 1.83 13.03 -35.12
N ALA A 291 1.89 11.86 -34.48
CA ALA A 291 1.77 11.74 -33.04
C ALA A 291 3.13 11.85 -32.34
N SER A 292 3.70 13.06 -32.32
CA SER A 292 4.63 13.44 -31.25
C SER A 292 3.91 13.90 -29.98
N ALA A 293 2.57 14.05 -29.98
CA ALA A 293 1.87 14.72 -28.87
C ALA A 293 0.57 14.07 -28.32
N SER A 294 -0.02 13.05 -28.96
CA SER A 294 -1.27 12.43 -28.47
C SER A 294 -1.13 10.91 -28.37
N GLY A 295 -1.10 10.38 -27.14
CA GLY A 295 -0.66 9.02 -26.78
C GLY A 295 -1.49 7.82 -27.27
N ALA A 296 -2.10 7.87 -28.46
CA ALA A 296 -2.79 6.75 -29.09
C ALA A 296 -2.20 6.44 -30.48
N SER A 297 -1.00 5.85 -30.51
CA SER A 297 -0.48 5.20 -31.72
C SER A 297 -0.89 3.73 -31.74
N SER A 298 -1.48 3.25 -32.85
CA SER A 298 -1.78 1.82 -33.06
C SER A 298 -0.80 1.20 -34.05
N PRO A 299 0.44 0.87 -33.63
CA PRO A 299 1.45 0.31 -34.52
C PRO A 299 1.01 -1.06 -35.06
N VAL A 300 1.60 -1.44 -36.19
CA VAL A 300 1.31 -2.69 -36.91
C VAL A 300 2.50 -3.65 -36.83
N ASP A 301 2.24 -4.95 -36.96
CA ASP A 301 3.27 -6.00 -36.95
C ASP A 301 3.47 -6.61 -38.35
N ASP A 302 4.31 -7.64 -38.45
CA ASP A 302 4.56 -8.34 -39.71
C ASP A 302 3.31 -9.03 -40.30
N LYS A 303 2.33 -9.43 -39.48
CA LYS A 303 1.08 -10.05 -39.97
C LYS A 303 0.22 -9.01 -40.69
N ASN A 304 0.19 -7.78 -40.19
CA ASN A 304 -0.48 -6.67 -40.86
C ASN A 304 0.17 -6.37 -42.23
N LEU A 305 1.51 -6.37 -42.30
CA LEU A 305 2.24 -6.20 -43.56
C LEU A 305 1.96 -7.34 -44.53
N GLU A 306 1.88 -8.59 -44.04
CA GLU A 306 1.53 -9.74 -44.87
C GLU A 306 0.09 -9.64 -45.41
N ALA A 307 -0.86 -9.13 -44.62
CA ALA A 307 -2.22 -8.87 -45.08
C ALA A 307 -2.27 -7.86 -46.25
N VAL A 308 -1.38 -6.85 -46.25
CA VAL A 308 -1.21 -5.92 -47.37
C VAL A 308 -0.58 -6.62 -48.57
N ARG A 309 0.47 -7.41 -48.35
CA ARG A 309 1.15 -8.19 -49.40
C ARG A 309 0.20 -9.13 -50.13
N ILE A 310 -0.70 -9.78 -49.39
CA ILE A 310 -1.75 -10.66 -49.95
C ILE A 310 -2.74 -9.88 -50.83
N ARG A 311 -3.13 -8.66 -50.45
CA ARG A 311 -4.07 -7.84 -51.25
C ARG A 311 -3.46 -7.31 -52.53
N LEU A 312 -2.16 -7.03 -52.50
CA LEU A 312 -1.39 -6.57 -53.65
C LEU A 312 -0.78 -7.74 -54.46
N ARG A 313 -1.20 -8.98 -54.17
CA ARG A 313 -0.72 -10.16 -54.87
C ARG A 313 -1.00 -10.04 -56.37
N GLY A 314 0.04 -10.29 -57.17
CA GLY A 314 -0.01 -10.12 -58.63
C GLY A 314 0.55 -8.79 -59.14
N GLN A 315 0.65 -7.75 -58.30
CA GLN A 315 1.18 -6.43 -58.70
C GLN A 315 2.68 -6.26 -58.42
N LYS A 316 3.31 -7.27 -57.79
CA LYS A 316 4.73 -7.27 -57.38
C LYS A 316 5.17 -5.97 -56.67
N PRO A 317 4.49 -5.58 -55.57
CA PRO A 317 4.83 -4.36 -54.84
C PRO A 317 6.20 -4.47 -54.14
N GLY A 318 6.93 -3.35 -54.09
CA GLY A 318 7.87 -3.09 -53.01
C GLY A 318 7.07 -2.65 -51.77
N LEU A 319 7.00 -3.49 -50.74
CA LEU A 319 6.35 -3.17 -49.47
C LEU A 319 7.41 -3.02 -48.39
N PHE A 320 7.55 -1.81 -47.87
CA PHE A 320 8.62 -1.44 -46.96
C PHE A 320 8.04 -0.99 -45.62
N ALA A 321 8.39 -1.70 -44.55
CA ALA A 321 7.98 -1.32 -43.21
C ALA A 321 8.63 0.02 -42.83
N TRP A 322 7.88 0.89 -42.17
CA TRP A 322 8.34 2.22 -41.78
C TRP A 322 8.13 2.46 -40.28
N THR A 323 9.16 2.99 -39.63
CA THR A 323 9.12 3.53 -38.28
C THR A 323 9.50 5.00 -38.32
N ALA A 324 9.00 5.80 -37.39
CA ALA A 324 9.56 7.13 -37.18
C ALA A 324 11.09 7.02 -36.90
N PRO A 325 11.91 7.98 -37.38
CA PRO A 325 13.35 7.93 -37.14
C PRO A 325 13.67 7.97 -35.66
N GLN A 326 14.62 7.14 -35.22
CA GLN A 326 14.98 7.00 -33.81
C GLN A 326 16.36 7.58 -33.55
N GLU A 327 16.52 8.28 -32.43
CA GLU A 327 17.81 8.82 -32.01
C GLU A 327 18.59 7.78 -31.22
N ALA A 328 19.87 7.65 -31.54
CA ALA A 328 20.78 6.73 -30.88
C ALA A 328 22.19 7.33 -30.82
N GLU A 329 23.04 6.77 -29.97
CA GLU A 329 24.45 7.08 -29.90
C GLU A 329 25.27 5.86 -30.30
N LEU A 330 26.28 6.07 -31.14
CA LEU A 330 27.30 5.07 -31.41
C LEU A 330 28.36 5.15 -30.31
N VAL A 331 28.60 4.03 -29.65
CA VAL A 331 29.53 3.93 -28.53
C VAL A 331 30.70 3.04 -28.94
N GLY A 332 31.92 3.52 -28.67
CA GLY A 332 33.15 2.82 -28.97
C GLY A 332 33.53 1.78 -27.91
N PRO A 333 34.62 1.02 -28.16
CA PRO A 333 35.03 -0.08 -27.27
C PRO A 333 35.37 0.36 -25.83
N ALA A 334 35.85 1.59 -25.64
CA ALA A 334 36.16 2.15 -24.32
C ALA A 334 34.97 2.88 -23.67
N GLY A 335 33.76 2.72 -24.22
CA GLY A 335 32.52 3.30 -23.66
C GLY A 335 32.29 4.78 -24.00
N GLN A 336 33.14 5.38 -24.83
CA GLN A 336 32.99 6.76 -25.28
C GLN A 336 31.94 6.90 -26.39
N THR A 337 31.15 7.97 -26.35
CA THR A 337 30.27 8.34 -27.47
C THR A 337 31.11 8.76 -28.67
N LEU A 338 30.95 8.08 -29.80
CA LEU A 338 31.63 8.38 -31.06
C LEU A 338 30.81 9.33 -31.93
N ALA A 339 29.48 9.14 -32.00
CA ALA A 339 28.59 9.95 -32.82
C ALA A 339 27.13 9.85 -32.34
N GLY A 340 26.36 10.93 -32.50
CA GLY A 340 24.90 10.90 -32.46
C GLY A 340 24.34 10.48 -33.82
N LEU A 341 23.38 9.57 -33.82
CA LEU A 341 22.82 8.94 -35.01
C LEU A 341 21.31 9.15 -35.06
N LYS A 342 20.80 9.41 -36.27
CA LYS A 342 19.38 9.29 -36.58
C LYS A 342 19.17 8.04 -37.43
N LEU A 343 18.48 7.07 -36.85
CA LEU A 343 18.31 5.72 -37.39
C LEU A 343 17.03 5.65 -38.22
N TYR A 344 17.17 5.26 -39.49
CA TYR A 344 16.10 5.04 -40.44
C TYR A 344 16.01 3.55 -40.79
N ALA A 345 14.79 3.03 -40.97
CA ALA A 345 14.59 1.66 -41.44
C ALA A 345 14.90 1.57 -42.94
N LEU A 346 15.87 0.74 -43.34
CA LEU A 346 16.15 0.44 -44.74
C LEU A 346 15.69 -1.01 -45.04
N PRO A 347 14.71 -1.19 -45.93
CA PRO A 347 14.10 -2.50 -46.16
C PRO A 347 15.03 -3.53 -46.78
N ASP A 348 14.66 -4.80 -46.61
CA ASP A 348 15.40 -5.96 -47.14
C ASP A 348 15.19 -6.23 -48.63
N GLY A 349 16.13 -7.00 -49.20
CA GLY A 349 15.86 -7.84 -50.37
C GLY A 349 15.54 -7.07 -51.66
N GLY A 350 16.04 -5.83 -51.79
CA GLY A 350 15.76 -4.95 -52.92
C GLY A 350 16.09 -5.56 -54.29
N GLU A 351 17.01 -6.51 -54.38
CA GLU A 351 17.41 -7.15 -55.65
C GLU A 351 16.31 -8.04 -56.26
N ALA A 352 15.49 -8.68 -55.43
CA ALA A 352 14.39 -9.53 -55.89
C ALA A 352 13.15 -8.72 -56.35
N LEU A 353 13.14 -7.41 -56.09
CA LEU A 353 12.07 -6.52 -56.50
C LEU A 353 12.22 -6.10 -57.98
N PRO A 354 11.10 -5.80 -58.68
CA PRO A 354 11.14 -5.18 -60.01
C PRO A 354 12.01 -3.92 -59.98
N PRO A 355 12.77 -3.60 -61.05
CA PRO A 355 13.61 -2.40 -61.11
C PRO A 355 12.90 -1.12 -60.69
N ALA A 356 11.66 -0.93 -61.14
CA ALA A 356 10.79 0.20 -60.81
C ALA A 356 10.30 0.23 -59.35
N ALA A 357 10.58 -0.78 -58.52
CA ALA A 357 10.22 -0.82 -57.10
C ALA A 357 11.44 -0.94 -56.19
N ARG A 358 12.67 -0.86 -56.74
CA ARG A 358 13.89 -0.95 -55.94
C ARG A 358 14.15 0.37 -55.21
N PRO A 359 14.36 0.35 -53.87
CA PRO A 359 14.73 1.54 -53.13
C PRO A 359 16.21 1.89 -53.39
N SER A 360 16.52 3.18 -53.33
CA SER A 360 17.87 3.72 -53.25
C SER A 360 18.02 4.51 -51.93
N PRO A 361 19.01 4.20 -51.07
CA PRO A 361 20.11 3.24 -51.28
C PRO A 361 19.67 1.77 -51.33
N ALA A 362 20.50 0.92 -51.96
CA ALA A 362 20.29 -0.52 -51.95
C ALA A 362 20.62 -1.08 -50.55
N PRO A 363 19.84 -2.05 -50.03
CA PRO A 363 20.13 -2.65 -48.73
C PRO A 363 21.45 -3.42 -48.76
N PRO A 364 22.38 -3.14 -47.83
CA PRO A 364 23.67 -3.84 -47.78
C PRO A 364 23.58 -5.21 -47.07
N TRP A 365 22.38 -5.62 -46.66
CA TRP A 365 22.13 -6.85 -45.92
C TRP A 365 21.20 -7.80 -46.67
N PRO A 366 21.40 -9.14 -46.54
CA PRO A 366 20.58 -10.15 -47.22
C PRO A 366 19.18 -10.21 -46.59
N ALA A 367 18.18 -10.70 -47.32
CA ALA A 367 16.82 -10.82 -46.79
C ALA A 367 16.75 -11.75 -45.56
N LEU A 368 16.06 -11.31 -44.50
CA LEU A 368 15.85 -12.12 -43.29
C LEU A 368 14.74 -13.16 -43.51
N ALA A 369 14.98 -14.40 -43.08
CA ALA A 369 13.93 -15.40 -43.02
C ALA A 369 12.98 -15.14 -41.85
N GLN A 370 11.69 -15.47 -42.01
CA GLN A 370 10.70 -15.30 -40.94
C GLN A 370 11.12 -16.05 -39.66
N GLY A 371 11.07 -15.36 -38.52
CA GLY A 371 11.33 -15.93 -37.20
C GLY A 371 12.81 -15.94 -36.77
N GLN A 372 13.72 -15.34 -37.54
CA GLN A 372 15.10 -15.14 -37.12
C GLN A 372 15.27 -13.87 -36.25
N ALA A 373 16.34 -13.84 -35.45
CA ALA A 373 16.68 -12.68 -34.64
C ALA A 373 16.96 -11.45 -35.52
N PRO A 374 16.66 -10.23 -35.03
CA PRO A 374 16.92 -9.01 -35.79
C PRO A 374 18.42 -8.86 -36.04
N ARG A 375 18.78 -8.48 -37.27
CA ARG A 375 20.18 -8.21 -37.63
C ARG A 375 20.65 -6.95 -36.94
N LEU A 376 21.79 -7.06 -36.26
CA LEU A 376 22.43 -5.96 -35.54
C LEU A 376 23.41 -5.23 -36.47
N SER A 377 22.90 -4.72 -37.58
CA SER A 377 23.69 -4.06 -38.62
C SER A 377 23.37 -2.57 -38.70
N LEU A 378 24.38 -1.76 -38.97
CA LEU A 378 24.25 -0.32 -39.13
C LEU A 378 24.97 0.11 -40.40
N MET A 379 24.25 0.77 -41.30
CA MET A 379 24.83 1.54 -42.39
C MET A 379 25.00 2.99 -41.91
N PRO A 380 26.23 3.39 -41.55
CA PRO A 380 26.46 4.68 -40.92
C PRO A 380 26.32 5.83 -41.93
N ALA A 381 25.93 7.01 -41.44
CA ALA A 381 26.04 8.26 -42.19
C ALA A 381 27.51 8.50 -42.60
N PRO A 382 27.79 9.16 -43.74
CA PRO A 382 29.15 9.27 -44.29
C PRO A 382 30.12 10.05 -43.39
N GLU A 383 29.59 10.83 -42.44
CA GLU A 383 30.34 11.65 -41.49
C GLU A 383 30.76 10.87 -40.24
N VAL A 384 30.16 9.70 -40.01
CA VAL A 384 30.41 8.87 -38.83
C VAL A 384 31.69 8.08 -39.05
N ARG A 385 32.72 8.38 -38.25
CA ARG A 385 33.95 7.60 -38.19
C ARG A 385 33.95 6.70 -36.96
N ALA A 386 34.16 5.41 -37.17
CA ALA A 386 34.23 4.44 -36.10
C ALA A 386 35.57 3.68 -36.16
N PRO A 387 36.23 3.46 -35.01
CA PRO A 387 37.43 2.64 -34.95
C PRO A 387 37.09 1.15 -35.17
N GLU A 388 38.09 0.36 -35.54
CA GLU A 388 37.96 -1.10 -35.52
C GLU A 388 37.77 -1.60 -34.08
N GLY A 389 36.79 -2.47 -33.88
CA GLY A 389 36.48 -3.05 -32.57
C GLY A 389 35.00 -3.29 -32.36
N GLU A 390 34.64 -3.71 -31.14
CA GLU A 390 33.26 -3.94 -30.76
C GLU A 390 32.53 -2.59 -30.59
N LEU A 391 31.60 -2.31 -31.49
CA LEU A 391 30.78 -1.10 -31.46
C LEU A 391 29.42 -1.42 -30.84
N ARG A 392 28.84 -0.45 -30.14
CA ARG A 392 27.52 -0.59 -29.52
C ARG A 392 26.62 0.57 -29.90
N LEU A 393 25.33 0.30 -30.02
CA LEU A 393 24.30 1.34 -30.07
C LEU A 393 23.74 1.53 -28.68
N ARG A 394 23.59 2.80 -28.29
CA ARG A 394 22.92 3.23 -27.07
C ARG A 394 21.70 4.06 -27.41
N LEU A 395 20.55 3.72 -26.84
CA LEU A 395 19.32 4.48 -26.97
C LEU A 395 18.74 4.83 -25.61
N GLN A 396 18.26 6.06 -25.47
CA GLN A 396 17.49 6.49 -24.32
C GLN A 396 16.01 6.20 -24.55
N LEU A 397 15.48 5.16 -23.89
CA LEU A 397 14.06 4.80 -23.94
C LEU A 397 13.33 5.37 -22.70
N PRO A 398 11.99 5.50 -22.73
CA PRO A 398 11.25 6.03 -21.59
C PRO A 398 11.37 5.20 -20.30
N GLN A 399 11.71 3.90 -20.42
CA GLN A 399 11.85 2.99 -19.27
C GLN A 399 13.32 2.69 -18.90
N GLY A 400 14.30 3.29 -19.58
CA GLY A 400 15.71 3.09 -19.31
C GLY A 400 16.59 3.16 -20.54
N GLU A 401 17.87 2.87 -20.34
CA GLU A 401 18.87 2.82 -21.40
C GLU A 401 18.88 1.42 -22.04
N LEU A 402 18.93 1.37 -23.38
CA LEU A 402 19.14 0.14 -24.14
C LEU A 402 20.48 0.20 -24.85
N VAL A 403 21.38 -0.73 -24.51
CA VAL A 403 22.71 -0.86 -25.11
C VAL A 403 22.88 -2.26 -25.70
N PHE A 404 23.33 -2.35 -26.95
CA PHE A 404 23.56 -3.62 -27.63
C PHE A 404 24.68 -3.49 -28.69
N PRO A 405 25.38 -4.59 -29.02
CA PRO A 405 26.43 -4.57 -30.03
C PRO A 405 25.87 -4.35 -31.44
N VAL A 406 26.64 -3.71 -32.31
CA VAL A 406 26.27 -3.44 -33.70
C VAL A 406 27.46 -3.67 -34.63
N SER A 407 27.20 -4.22 -35.82
CA SER A 407 28.18 -4.38 -36.89
C SER A 407 27.98 -3.31 -37.97
N LEU A 408 29.04 -2.63 -38.37
CA LEU A 408 28.97 -1.66 -39.46
C LEU A 408 28.92 -2.36 -40.82
N SER A 409 28.07 -1.85 -41.70
CA SER A 409 28.07 -2.18 -43.12
C SER A 409 29.35 -1.67 -43.79
N ALA A 410 29.88 -2.42 -44.76
CA ALA A 410 31.00 -1.99 -45.59
C ALA A 410 30.67 -0.76 -46.45
N GLN A 411 29.39 -0.57 -46.79
CA GLN A 411 28.90 0.60 -47.52
C GLN A 411 28.43 1.65 -46.52
N ALA A 412 28.84 2.91 -46.72
CA ALA A 412 28.31 4.06 -46.00
C ALA A 412 27.01 4.55 -46.67
N SER A 413 26.16 5.20 -45.87
CA SER A 413 24.96 5.84 -46.37
C SER A 413 25.31 6.92 -47.39
N PRO A 414 24.63 7.00 -48.55
CA PRO A 414 24.81 8.10 -49.49
C PRO A 414 24.13 9.39 -49.03
N ARG A 415 23.48 9.40 -47.86
CA ARG A 415 22.69 10.51 -47.33
C ARG A 415 23.38 11.07 -46.07
N PRO A 416 23.89 12.32 -46.10
CA PRO A 416 24.40 12.98 -44.90
C PRO A 416 23.37 13.02 -43.78
N GLY A 417 23.82 12.83 -42.53
CA GLY A 417 22.96 12.81 -41.34
C GLY A 417 21.96 11.64 -41.21
N MET A 418 21.89 10.73 -42.18
CA MET A 418 20.98 9.57 -42.14
C MET A 418 21.77 8.27 -42.04
N SER A 419 21.60 7.55 -40.93
CA SER A 419 22.11 6.20 -40.76
C SER A 419 20.96 5.21 -40.88
N PHE A 420 21.21 4.06 -41.50
CA PHE A 420 20.17 3.07 -41.75
C PHE A 420 20.42 1.79 -40.98
N ILE A 421 19.32 1.17 -40.54
CA ILE A 421 19.30 -0.12 -39.85
C ILE A 421 18.26 -1.05 -40.50
N PRO A 422 18.39 -2.38 -40.31
CA PRO A 422 17.37 -3.33 -40.73
C PRO A 422 15.99 -3.00 -40.17
N PRO A 423 14.90 -3.28 -40.91
CA PRO A 423 13.56 -2.88 -40.51
C PRO A 423 13.11 -3.61 -39.24
N GLU A 424 13.53 -4.86 -39.03
CA GLU A 424 13.17 -5.62 -37.83
C GLU A 424 13.84 -5.03 -36.58
N LEU A 425 15.08 -4.57 -36.70
CA LEU A 425 15.76 -3.85 -35.63
C LEU A 425 15.05 -2.52 -35.35
N ALA A 426 14.74 -1.73 -36.38
CA ALA A 426 14.01 -0.48 -36.22
C ALA A 426 12.66 -0.70 -35.51
N GLY A 427 11.93 -1.75 -35.89
CA GLY A 427 10.66 -2.12 -35.27
C GLY A 427 10.80 -2.55 -33.81
N VAL A 428 11.85 -3.28 -33.44
CA VAL A 428 12.13 -3.66 -32.04
C VAL A 428 12.50 -2.44 -31.20
N LEU A 429 13.31 -1.52 -31.73
CA LEU A 429 13.63 -0.27 -31.04
C LEU A 429 12.37 0.59 -30.85
N ARG A 430 11.48 0.61 -31.85
CA ARG A 430 10.18 1.29 -31.77
C ARG A 430 9.28 0.67 -30.71
N LEU A 431 9.25 -0.65 -30.59
CA LEU A 431 8.59 -1.37 -29.50
C LEU A 431 9.17 -0.93 -28.15
N GLY A 432 10.49 -0.78 -28.04
CA GLY A 432 11.23 -0.27 -26.89
C GLY A 432 10.75 1.09 -26.36
N GLN A 433 10.21 1.95 -27.22
CA GLN A 433 9.63 3.24 -26.82
C GLN A 433 8.33 3.08 -26.00
N THR A 434 7.66 1.94 -26.11
CA THR A 434 6.38 1.68 -25.45
C THR A 434 6.46 0.55 -24.42
N ARG A 435 7.33 -0.44 -24.62
CA ARG A 435 7.51 -1.57 -23.71
C ARG A 435 8.99 -1.68 -23.35
N PRO A 436 9.32 -2.00 -22.10
CA PRO A 436 10.71 -2.20 -21.71
C PRO A 436 11.28 -3.43 -22.43
N VAL A 437 12.38 -3.22 -23.13
CA VAL A 437 13.11 -4.24 -23.90
C VAL A 437 14.54 -4.28 -23.37
N ARG A 438 15.11 -5.47 -23.24
CA ARG A 438 16.53 -5.68 -22.92
C ARG A 438 17.20 -6.50 -24.03
N TYR A 439 18.49 -6.28 -24.23
CA TYR A 439 19.29 -7.14 -25.09
C TYR A 439 19.84 -8.32 -24.29
N ASP A 440 19.73 -9.52 -24.86
CA ASP A 440 20.29 -10.74 -24.31
C ASP A 440 21.52 -11.16 -25.15
N PRO A 441 22.74 -11.05 -24.60
CA PRO A 441 23.97 -11.35 -25.33
C PRO A 441 24.13 -12.85 -25.62
N GLU A 442 23.55 -13.75 -24.81
CA GLU A 442 23.68 -15.20 -25.04
C GLU A 442 22.93 -15.62 -26.31
N HIS A 443 21.70 -15.12 -26.46
CA HIS A 443 20.81 -15.48 -27.56
C HIS A 443 20.84 -14.48 -28.73
N HIS A 444 21.68 -13.44 -28.65
CA HIS A 444 21.77 -12.35 -29.63
C HIS A 444 20.39 -11.77 -30.02
N SER A 445 19.50 -11.66 -29.03
CA SER A 445 18.09 -11.30 -29.26
C SER A 445 17.62 -10.27 -28.25
N PHE A 446 16.51 -9.62 -28.57
CA PHE A 446 15.87 -8.69 -27.66
C PHE A 446 14.75 -9.38 -26.93
N LEU A 447 14.69 -9.20 -25.61
CA LEU A 447 13.65 -9.75 -24.74
C LEU A 447 12.80 -8.63 -24.19
N LEU A 448 11.49 -8.83 -24.18
CA LEU A 448 10.58 -8.03 -23.38
C LEU A 448 10.92 -8.23 -21.91
N HIS A 449 11.03 -7.13 -21.19
CA HIS A 449 11.18 -7.13 -19.75
C HIS A 449 9.81 -6.84 -19.11
N ARG A 450 9.59 -7.30 -17.87
CA ARG A 450 8.36 -6.96 -17.16
C ARG A 450 8.35 -5.47 -16.79
N ARG A 451 7.19 -4.83 -16.93
CA ARG A 451 6.91 -3.44 -16.52
C ARG A 451 6.90 -3.26 -14.98
N GLY A 452 7.67 -4.01 -14.21
CA GLY A 452 7.51 -4.04 -12.75
C GLY A 452 6.14 -4.56 -12.32
N TYR A 453 5.71 -4.20 -11.11
CA TYR A 453 4.46 -4.62 -10.49
C TYR A 453 3.34 -3.61 -10.77
N ALA A 454 2.14 -4.10 -11.09
CA ALA A 454 0.98 -3.25 -11.41
C ALA A 454 0.35 -2.59 -10.18
N ALA A 455 0.52 -3.21 -9.00
CA ALA A 455 -0.02 -2.76 -7.73
C ALA A 455 0.87 -3.25 -6.57
N PHE A 456 0.55 -2.81 -5.36
CA PHE A 456 1.13 -3.32 -4.14
C PHE A 456 0.07 -3.34 -3.03
N ARG A 457 0.34 -4.12 -2.00
CA ARG A 457 -0.41 -4.14 -0.74
C ARG A 457 0.55 -3.81 0.38
N LEU A 458 0.31 -2.71 1.06
CA LEU A 458 1.15 -2.23 2.15
C LEU A 458 0.38 -2.27 3.46
N TYR A 459 1.07 -2.66 4.54
CA TYR A 459 0.60 -2.54 5.90
C TYR A 459 1.44 -1.51 6.64
N ALA A 460 0.78 -0.48 7.17
CA ALA A 460 1.39 0.53 8.03
C ALA A 460 1.73 -0.08 9.40
N ARG A 461 2.81 0.34 10.06
CA ARG A 461 3.26 -0.22 11.35
C ARG A 461 2.32 0.09 12.51
N SER A 462 1.78 1.30 12.55
CA SER A 462 0.67 1.67 13.43
C SER A 462 -0.54 2.12 12.61
N ILE A 463 -1.71 2.09 13.25
CA ILE A 463 -2.91 2.75 12.74
C ILE A 463 -2.73 4.27 12.61
N ASP A 464 -1.79 4.84 13.38
CA ASP A 464 -1.45 6.26 13.35
C ASP A 464 -0.71 6.66 12.07
N ASP A 465 0.07 5.74 11.51
CA ASP A 465 0.92 5.97 10.34
C ASP A 465 0.11 5.98 9.02
N VAL A 466 -1.11 5.42 9.03
CA VAL A 466 -1.94 5.25 7.83
C VAL A 466 -2.25 6.58 7.15
N ALA A 467 -2.56 7.61 7.94
CA ALA A 467 -2.88 8.94 7.41
C ALA A 467 -1.65 9.62 6.78
N GLY A 468 -0.50 9.59 7.47
CA GLY A 468 0.74 10.17 6.95
C GLY A 468 1.24 9.44 5.70
N LEU A 469 1.12 8.11 5.65
CA LEU A 469 1.45 7.32 4.45
C LEU A 469 0.50 7.63 3.29
N LYS A 470 -0.80 7.81 3.55
CA LYS A 470 -1.77 8.24 2.53
C LYS A 470 -1.34 9.57 1.91
N GLU A 471 -1.10 10.60 2.72
CA GLU A 471 -0.66 11.91 2.25
C GLU A 471 0.66 11.83 1.48
N HIS A 472 1.60 10.99 1.96
CA HIS A 472 2.85 10.76 1.27
C HIS A 472 2.65 10.21 -0.16
N PHE A 473 1.80 9.21 -0.33
CA PHE A 473 1.49 8.67 -1.67
C PHE A 473 0.76 9.67 -2.54
N GLU A 474 -0.23 10.38 -1.99
CA GLU A 474 -0.99 11.40 -2.74
C GLU A 474 -0.10 12.57 -3.19
N SER A 475 0.90 12.97 -2.39
CA SER A 475 1.89 13.99 -2.77
C SER A 475 2.77 13.59 -3.96
N GLN A 476 2.93 12.28 -4.19
CA GLN A 476 3.62 11.70 -5.36
C GLN A 476 2.66 11.43 -6.52
N GLY A 477 1.41 11.90 -6.41
CA GLY A 477 0.33 11.65 -7.34
C GLY A 477 -0.14 10.19 -7.36
N ILE A 478 0.18 9.37 -6.35
CA ILE A 478 -0.28 7.98 -6.24
C ILE A 478 -1.53 7.98 -5.37
N GLU A 479 -2.69 7.87 -6.00
CA GLU A 479 -3.96 7.75 -5.28
C GLU A 479 -4.07 6.36 -4.61
N VAL A 480 -4.38 6.33 -3.32
CA VAL A 480 -4.45 5.09 -2.52
C VAL A 480 -5.79 4.95 -1.79
N ARG A 481 -6.24 3.71 -1.64
CA ARG A 481 -7.38 3.30 -0.82
C ARG A 481 -6.89 2.90 0.56
N THR A 482 -7.45 3.52 1.59
CA THR A 482 -7.15 3.28 3.01
C THR A 482 -8.40 3.45 3.87
N LYS A 483 -8.34 2.99 5.12
CA LYS A 483 -9.36 3.24 6.16
C LYS A 483 -9.10 4.50 6.99
N ALA A 484 -8.24 5.40 6.51
CA ALA A 484 -7.79 6.58 7.26
C ALA A 484 -8.94 7.48 7.76
N ALA A 485 -9.99 7.67 6.96
CA ALA A 485 -11.11 8.53 7.35
C ALA A 485 -11.89 7.99 8.56
N GLU A 486 -12.17 6.68 8.59
CA GLU A 486 -12.83 6.01 9.71
C GLU A 486 -11.97 6.06 10.97
N ILE A 487 -10.65 5.87 10.82
CA ILE A 487 -9.67 5.98 11.92
C ILE A 487 -9.66 7.39 12.52
N LEU A 488 -9.63 8.42 11.69
CA LEU A 488 -9.62 9.81 12.14
C LEU A 488 -10.91 10.17 12.88
N GLN A 489 -12.07 9.71 12.41
CA GLN A 489 -13.35 9.93 13.09
C GLN A 489 -13.37 9.34 14.50
N VAL A 490 -12.86 8.11 14.68
CA VAL A 490 -12.79 7.47 16.01
C VAL A 490 -11.82 8.23 16.93
N LYS A 491 -10.69 8.73 16.40
CA LYS A 491 -9.75 9.57 17.16
C LYS A 491 -10.36 10.91 17.57
N GLU A 492 -11.09 11.57 16.68
CA GLU A 492 -11.77 12.82 17.02
C GLU A 492 -12.86 12.60 18.07
N LEU A 493 -13.62 11.51 17.97
CA LEU A 493 -14.59 11.14 18.98
C LEU A 493 -13.94 10.93 20.35
N ASP A 494 -12.81 10.21 20.42
CA ASP A 494 -12.04 10.05 21.67
C ASP A 494 -11.58 11.40 22.23
N ARG A 495 -11.09 12.31 21.39
CA ARG A 495 -10.66 13.66 21.81
C ARG A 495 -11.82 14.48 22.36
N TYR A 496 -12.97 14.51 21.69
CA TYR A 496 -14.14 15.27 22.15
C TYR A 496 -14.74 14.69 23.43
N LEU A 497 -14.87 13.36 23.51
CA LEU A 497 -15.30 12.69 24.73
C LEU A 497 -14.33 13.00 25.88
N SER A 498 -13.02 12.88 25.65
CA SER A 498 -11.99 13.24 26.62
C SER A 498 -12.12 14.68 27.15
N LEU A 499 -12.43 15.63 26.28
CA LEU A 499 -12.62 17.04 26.65
C LEU A 499 -13.87 17.22 27.52
N ILE A 500 -15.00 16.64 27.11
CA ILE A 500 -16.25 16.68 27.89
C ILE A 500 -16.03 16.06 29.28
N PHE A 501 -15.28 14.95 29.36
CA PHE A 501 -14.97 14.31 30.63
C PHE A 501 -14.12 15.17 31.54
N TRP A 502 -13.07 15.80 31.02
CA TRP A 502 -12.26 16.73 31.82
C TRP A 502 -13.07 17.93 32.30
N LEU A 503 -14.02 18.41 31.50
CA LEU A 503 -14.92 19.50 31.89
C LEU A 503 -15.84 19.06 33.06
N ILE A 504 -16.50 17.90 32.94
CA ILE A 504 -17.38 17.36 33.99
C ILE A 504 -16.57 17.03 35.26
N ALA A 505 -15.37 16.45 35.11
CA ALA A 505 -14.47 16.16 36.22
C ALA A 505 -14.03 17.45 36.92
N ALA A 506 -13.67 18.50 36.18
CA ALA A 506 -13.29 19.78 36.76
C ALA A 506 -14.44 20.41 37.56
N VAL A 507 -15.66 20.42 37.02
CA VAL A 507 -16.86 20.93 37.71
C VAL A 507 -17.17 20.07 38.95
N GLY A 508 -17.12 18.74 38.83
CA GLY A 508 -17.37 17.82 39.93
C GLY A 508 -16.33 17.93 41.05
N ILE A 509 -15.05 18.04 40.71
CA ILE A 509 -13.95 18.24 41.68
C ILE A 509 -14.12 19.60 42.35
N ALA A 510 -14.40 20.68 41.60
CA ALA A 510 -14.60 22.01 42.18
C ALA A 510 -15.80 22.04 43.14
N GLY A 511 -16.94 21.51 42.71
CA GLY A 511 -18.16 21.41 43.54
C GLY A 511 -17.97 20.52 44.76
N GLY A 512 -17.33 19.36 44.58
CA GLY A 512 -17.03 18.42 45.67
C GLY A 512 -16.05 19.00 46.68
N THR A 513 -15.01 19.71 46.22
CA THR A 513 -14.07 20.43 47.09
C THR A 513 -14.80 21.51 47.89
N ALA A 514 -15.61 22.34 47.23
CA ALA A 514 -16.38 23.40 47.90
C ALA A 514 -17.35 22.83 48.95
N SER A 515 -18.06 21.75 48.61
CA SER A 515 -18.95 21.04 49.54
C SER A 515 -18.17 20.49 50.74
N LEU A 516 -17.06 19.78 50.51
CA LEU A 516 -16.21 19.26 51.59
C LEU A 516 -15.65 20.36 52.49
N VAL A 517 -15.15 21.46 51.92
CA VAL A 517 -14.68 22.62 52.69
C VAL A 517 -15.80 23.20 53.55
N ALA A 518 -16.97 23.43 52.98
CA ALA A 518 -18.11 24.00 53.70
C ALA A 518 -18.56 23.09 54.85
N SER A 519 -18.64 21.79 54.62
CA SER A 519 -19.07 20.81 55.61
C SER A 519 -18.05 20.58 56.72
N LEU A 520 -16.76 20.48 56.39
CA LEU A 520 -15.69 20.38 57.39
C LEU A 520 -15.58 21.66 58.21
N TYR A 521 -15.68 22.83 57.57
CA TYR A 521 -15.73 24.11 58.27
C TYR A 521 -16.89 24.16 59.27
N ALA A 522 -18.11 23.79 58.83
CA ALA A 522 -19.28 23.77 59.70
C ALA A 522 -19.15 22.75 60.86
N SER A 523 -18.53 21.59 60.62
CA SER A 523 -18.27 20.59 61.67
C SER A 523 -17.31 21.12 62.73
N VAL A 524 -16.23 21.79 62.31
CA VAL A 524 -15.24 22.35 63.23
C VAL A 524 -15.82 23.53 64.02
N GLU A 525 -16.61 24.41 63.39
CA GLU A 525 -17.23 25.55 64.07
C GLU A 525 -18.18 25.09 65.18
N ARG A 526 -19.02 24.08 64.93
CA ARG A 526 -19.91 23.50 65.94
C ARG A 526 -19.16 22.92 67.15
N LYS A 527 -17.91 22.49 66.97
CA LYS A 527 -17.09 21.81 67.98
C LYS A 527 -15.97 22.68 68.54
N LYS A 528 -16.00 23.99 68.26
CA LYS A 528 -14.97 24.94 68.68
C LYS A 528 -14.77 24.97 70.20
N ARG A 529 -15.84 24.88 70.99
CA ARG A 529 -15.80 24.81 72.47
C ARG A 529 -15.12 23.53 72.96
N ASP A 530 -15.51 22.38 72.43
CA ASP A 530 -14.95 21.08 72.83
C ASP A 530 -13.45 20.98 72.47
N LEU A 531 -13.07 21.50 71.29
CA LEU A 531 -11.68 21.57 70.86
C LEU A 531 -10.85 22.55 71.71
N ALA A 532 -11.45 23.65 72.20
CA ALA A 532 -10.79 24.58 73.13
C ALA A 532 -10.55 23.93 74.50
N VAL A 533 -11.50 23.13 75.02
CA VAL A 533 -11.34 22.37 76.26
C VAL A 533 -10.22 21.31 76.13
N LEU A 534 -10.19 20.56 75.02
CA LEU A 534 -9.11 19.61 74.75
C LEU A 534 -7.72 20.29 74.71
N ARG A 535 -7.66 21.52 74.19
CA ARG A 535 -6.44 22.33 74.18
C ARG A 535 -6.00 22.73 75.60
N LEU A 536 -6.93 23.06 76.50
CA LEU A 536 -6.64 23.39 77.90
C LEU A 536 -6.11 22.18 78.69
N ILE A 537 -6.56 20.97 78.35
CA ILE A 537 -6.12 19.71 78.96
C ILE A 537 -4.71 19.29 78.47
N GLY A 538 -4.11 20.01 77.50
CA GLY A 538 -2.72 19.86 77.09
C GLY A 538 -2.51 19.32 75.66
N LEU A 539 -3.53 19.28 74.81
CA LEU A 539 -3.38 18.85 73.42
C LEU A 539 -2.60 19.92 72.59
N PRO A 540 -1.51 19.55 71.88
CA PRO A 540 -0.74 20.51 71.11
C PRO A 540 -1.49 21.02 69.87
N ARG A 541 -1.20 22.25 69.41
CA ARG A 541 -1.82 22.87 68.22
C ARG A 541 -1.74 21.99 66.95
N SER A 542 -0.64 21.25 66.78
CA SER A 542 -0.47 20.33 65.64
C SER A 542 -1.38 19.11 65.69
N ALA A 543 -1.86 18.71 66.88
CA ALA A 543 -2.82 17.62 67.04
C ALA A 543 -4.24 18.08 66.64
N LEU A 544 -4.59 19.33 66.99
CA LEU A 544 -5.87 19.96 66.60
C LEU A 544 -5.98 20.14 65.07
N LEU A 545 -4.90 20.52 64.38
CA LEU A 545 -4.91 20.64 62.91
C LEU A 545 -5.05 19.29 62.18
N ARG A 546 -4.68 18.17 62.81
CA ARG A 546 -4.84 16.82 62.23
C ARG A 546 -6.26 16.28 62.35
N PHE A 547 -7.06 16.82 63.28
CA PHE A 547 -8.40 16.33 63.54
C PHE A 547 -9.33 16.47 62.31
N PRO A 548 -9.47 17.65 61.65
CA PRO A 548 -10.28 17.76 60.43
C PRO A 548 -9.70 16.97 59.25
N VAL A 549 -8.37 16.77 59.21
CA VAL A 549 -7.70 16.02 58.14
C VAL A 549 -8.06 14.53 58.21
N TYR A 550 -8.05 13.93 59.41
CA TYR A 550 -8.48 12.54 59.57
C TYR A 550 -9.98 12.36 59.30
N GLN A 551 -10.81 13.34 59.67
CA GLN A 551 -12.24 13.31 59.35
C GLN A 551 -12.51 13.41 57.85
N GLY A 552 -11.87 14.38 57.18
CA GLY A 552 -11.94 14.53 55.73
C GLY A 552 -11.47 13.29 55.00
N ALA A 553 -10.35 12.68 55.42
CA ALA A 553 -9.85 11.45 54.84
C ALA A 553 -10.79 10.25 55.04
N ALA A 554 -11.40 10.12 56.22
CA ALA A 554 -12.35 9.03 56.51
C ALA A 554 -13.65 9.18 55.69
N LEU A 555 -14.20 10.40 55.61
CA LEU A 555 -15.39 10.69 54.79
C LEU A 555 -15.10 10.49 53.29
N ALA A 556 -13.95 10.96 52.82
CA ALA A 556 -13.52 10.77 51.43
C ALA A 556 -13.29 9.30 51.09
N GLY A 557 -12.64 8.54 51.96
CA GLY A 557 -12.42 7.10 51.80
C GLY A 557 -13.74 6.32 51.82
N GLY A 558 -14.64 6.64 52.75
CA GLY A 558 -15.98 6.04 52.80
C GLY A 558 -16.80 6.35 51.56
N GLY A 559 -16.79 7.61 51.11
CA GLY A 559 -17.52 8.06 49.92
C GLY A 559 -16.97 7.43 48.65
N PHE A 560 -15.65 7.32 48.53
CA PHE A 560 -15.00 6.60 47.43
C PHE A 560 -15.33 5.10 47.44
N GLY A 561 -15.35 4.46 48.62
CA GLY A 561 -15.75 3.06 48.77
C GLY A 561 -17.20 2.80 48.36
N LEU A 562 -18.13 3.67 48.76
CA LEU A 562 -19.53 3.60 48.30
C LEU A 562 -19.64 3.83 46.79
N ALA A 563 -18.92 4.82 46.25
CA ALA A 563 -18.89 5.10 44.82
C ALA A 563 -18.37 3.91 44.01
N LEU A 564 -17.34 3.22 44.54
CA LEU A 564 -16.81 1.99 43.97
C LEU A 564 -17.84 0.85 43.95
N GLY A 565 -18.59 0.68 45.04
CA GLY A 565 -19.67 -0.31 45.10
C GLY A 565 -20.75 -0.04 44.07
N PHE A 566 -21.19 1.22 43.95
CA PHE A 566 -22.16 1.65 42.94
C PHE A 566 -21.62 1.46 41.51
N PHE A 567 -20.37 1.87 41.28
CA PHE A 567 -19.68 1.65 40.01
C PHE A 567 -19.62 0.17 39.64
N GLY A 568 -19.22 -0.71 40.56
CA GLY A 568 -19.13 -2.14 40.32
C GLY A 568 -20.49 -2.77 39.97
N LEU A 569 -21.54 -2.39 40.69
CA LEU A 569 -22.91 -2.86 40.42
C LEU A 569 -23.39 -2.42 39.04
N LEU A 570 -23.19 -1.14 38.70
CA LEU A 570 -23.66 -0.59 37.43
C LEU A 570 -22.80 -1.07 36.25
N ALA A 571 -21.48 -1.20 36.42
CA ALA A 571 -20.59 -1.78 35.44
C ALA A 571 -20.94 -3.25 35.15
N TYR A 572 -21.27 -4.04 36.17
CA TYR A 572 -21.78 -5.40 36.00
C TYR A 572 -23.10 -5.42 35.23
N ALA A 573 -24.05 -4.56 35.57
CA ALA A 573 -25.32 -4.44 34.84
C ALA A 573 -25.10 -4.05 33.36
N ILE A 574 -24.24 -3.07 33.08
CA ILE A 574 -23.92 -2.65 31.71
C ILE A 574 -23.25 -3.79 30.93
N ASN A 575 -22.21 -4.41 31.49
CA ASN A 575 -21.47 -5.45 30.77
C ASN A 575 -22.33 -6.70 30.50
N THR A 576 -23.27 -7.03 31.39
CA THR A 576 -24.21 -8.15 31.19
C THR A 576 -25.30 -7.81 30.17
N LEU A 577 -25.90 -6.62 30.23
CA LEU A 577 -26.92 -6.17 29.27
C LEU A 577 -26.39 -6.08 27.83
N PHE A 578 -25.12 -5.68 27.68
CA PHE A 578 -24.48 -5.53 26.38
C PHE A 578 -23.57 -6.70 25.98
N ALA A 579 -23.60 -7.81 26.74
CA ALA A 579 -22.75 -8.99 26.50
C ALA A 579 -22.89 -9.55 25.08
N ALA A 580 -24.07 -9.46 24.47
CA ALA A 580 -24.31 -9.93 23.10
C ALA A 580 -23.52 -9.16 22.01
N HIS A 581 -23.00 -7.97 22.32
CA HIS A 581 -22.26 -7.12 21.38
C HIS A 581 -20.73 -7.09 21.65
N LEU A 582 -20.27 -7.83 22.67
CA LEU A 582 -18.88 -7.90 23.10
C LEU A 582 -18.24 -9.22 22.64
N HIS A 583 -17.02 -9.17 22.13
CA HIS A 583 -16.22 -10.37 21.92
C HIS A 583 -15.68 -10.91 23.26
N PRO A 584 -15.30 -12.20 23.34
CA PRO A 584 -14.75 -12.78 24.57
C PRO A 584 -13.54 -11.97 25.08
N GLY A 585 -13.64 -11.42 26.29
CA GLY A 585 -12.59 -10.61 26.91
C GLY A 585 -12.75 -9.09 26.76
N GLU A 586 -13.68 -8.61 25.93
CA GLU A 586 -14.02 -7.19 25.84
C GLU A 586 -14.96 -6.78 26.99
N SER A 587 -14.92 -5.51 27.39
CA SER A 587 -15.86 -4.95 28.38
C SER A 587 -16.12 -3.49 28.07
N PHE A 588 -17.39 -3.09 27.99
CA PHE A 588 -17.75 -1.69 27.74
C PHE A 588 -17.45 -0.78 28.92
N CYS A 589 -17.63 -1.27 30.14
CA CYS A 589 -17.36 -0.52 31.36
C CYS A 589 -16.30 -1.25 32.20
N ARG A 590 -15.05 -0.79 32.13
CA ARG A 590 -13.95 -1.32 32.92
C ARG A 590 -13.02 -0.18 33.34
N LEU A 591 -12.57 -0.22 34.58
CA LEU A 591 -11.56 0.69 35.09
C LEU A 591 -10.29 -0.08 35.48
N PRO A 592 -9.11 0.24 34.92
CA PRO A 592 -7.88 -0.41 35.33
C PRO A 592 -7.51 0.01 36.76
N TRP A 593 -6.83 -0.89 37.48
CA TRP A 593 -6.47 -0.67 38.89
C TRP A 593 -5.58 0.56 39.12
N GLN A 594 -4.78 0.92 38.10
CA GLN A 594 -3.92 2.11 38.14
C GLN A 594 -4.72 3.40 38.22
N GLU A 595 -5.73 3.53 37.36
CA GLU A 595 -6.62 4.69 37.32
C GLU A 595 -7.48 4.79 38.57
N LEU A 596 -7.89 3.64 39.12
CA LEU A 596 -8.58 3.60 40.40
C LEU A 596 -7.69 4.10 41.55
N GLY A 597 -6.42 3.70 41.55
CA GLY A 597 -5.42 4.19 42.51
C GLY A 597 -5.20 5.70 42.40
N LEU A 598 -5.11 6.22 41.17
CA LEU A 598 -5.01 7.66 40.91
C LEU A 598 -6.26 8.42 41.38
N ALA A 599 -7.45 7.89 41.10
CA ALA A 599 -8.71 8.49 41.55
C ALA A 599 -8.81 8.53 43.09
N LEU A 600 -8.41 7.46 43.77
CA LEU A 600 -8.35 7.41 45.24
C LEU A 600 -7.36 8.44 45.78
N ALA A 601 -6.15 8.49 45.22
CA ALA A 601 -5.12 9.43 45.64
C ALA A 601 -5.56 10.89 45.43
N ALA A 602 -6.18 11.20 44.28
CA ALA A 602 -6.72 12.52 44.00
C ALA A 602 -7.85 12.90 44.97
N THR A 603 -8.77 11.97 45.26
CA THR A 603 -9.87 12.19 46.21
C THR A 603 -9.34 12.48 47.61
N LEU A 604 -8.36 11.71 48.08
CA LEU A 604 -7.71 11.93 49.38
C LEU A 604 -6.92 13.24 49.42
N ALA A 605 -6.24 13.61 48.33
CA ALA A 605 -5.53 14.88 48.23
C ALA A 605 -6.47 16.09 48.30
N VAL A 606 -7.60 16.04 47.58
CA VAL A 606 -8.65 17.06 47.63
C VAL A 606 -9.25 17.16 49.04
N ALA A 607 -9.55 16.03 49.67
CA ALA A 607 -10.09 16.02 51.03
C ALA A 607 -9.09 16.57 52.06
N ALA A 608 -7.80 16.25 51.93
CA ALA A 608 -6.75 16.79 52.78
C ALA A 608 -6.62 18.31 52.58
N LEU A 609 -6.64 18.79 51.33
CA LEU A 609 -6.59 20.22 51.02
C LEU A 609 -7.79 20.97 51.60
N ALA A 610 -9.00 20.42 51.41
CA ALA A 610 -10.23 20.96 51.97
C ALA A 610 -10.19 21.04 53.51
N ALA A 611 -9.71 19.98 54.15
CA ALA A 611 -9.56 19.92 55.60
C ALA A 611 -8.52 20.92 56.13
N VAL A 612 -7.40 21.07 55.44
CA VAL A 612 -6.37 22.07 55.79
C VAL A 612 -6.93 23.49 55.67
N LEU A 613 -7.67 23.80 54.60
CA LEU A 613 -8.29 25.11 54.41
C LEU A 613 -9.33 25.42 55.51
N ALA A 614 -10.16 24.44 55.87
CA ALA A 614 -11.12 24.58 56.98
C ALA A 614 -10.39 24.79 58.33
N ALA A 615 -9.35 24.00 58.60
CA ALA A 615 -8.58 24.08 59.85
C ALA A 615 -7.82 25.42 59.99
N LEU A 616 -7.24 25.93 58.90
CA LEU A 616 -6.53 27.21 58.89
C LEU A 616 -7.48 28.38 59.18
N ARG A 617 -8.70 28.36 58.62
CA ARG A 617 -9.71 29.39 58.91
C ARG A 617 -10.11 29.43 60.38
N VAL A 618 -10.33 28.27 61.01
CA VAL A 618 -10.71 28.19 62.43
C VAL A 618 -9.55 28.53 63.37
N SER A 619 -8.31 28.18 63.00
CA SER A 619 -7.13 28.46 63.83
C SER A 619 -6.84 29.96 64.06
N ARG A 620 -7.48 30.83 63.27
CA ARG A 620 -7.40 32.29 63.42
C ARG A 620 -8.33 32.85 64.49
N ILE A 621 -9.23 32.04 65.06
CA ILE A 621 -10.15 32.50 66.10
C ILE A 621 -9.49 32.33 67.47
N GLU A 622 -9.45 33.39 68.28
CA GLU A 622 -8.72 33.39 69.55
C GLU A 622 -9.41 32.51 70.61
N PRO A 623 -8.67 31.68 71.37
CA PRO A 623 -9.25 30.84 72.42
C PRO A 623 -9.99 31.64 73.51
N ALA A 624 -9.61 32.91 73.69
CA ALA A 624 -10.21 33.80 74.66
C ALA A 624 -11.60 34.29 74.26
N GLU A 625 -11.94 34.35 72.95
CA GLU A 625 -13.30 34.68 72.49
C GLU A 625 -14.27 33.51 72.69
N ALA A 626 -13.81 32.27 72.51
CA ALA A 626 -14.67 31.08 72.61
C ALA A 626 -15.22 30.80 74.02
N LEU A 627 -14.68 31.44 75.06
CA LEU A 627 -15.14 31.34 76.45
C LEU A 627 -15.86 32.61 76.93
N ARG A 628 -16.01 33.65 76.09
CA ARG A 628 -16.50 34.98 76.48
C ARG A 628 -17.90 35.30 75.95
N ASP A 629 -18.50 34.42 75.16
CA ASP A 629 -19.88 34.55 74.61
C ASP A 629 -20.98 33.98 75.56
N GLU A 630 -20.75 34.07 76.87
CA GLU A 630 -21.76 34.10 77.93
C GLU A 630 -21.47 35.33 78.81
#